data_AF-A0A9N9E5S1-F1
#
_entry.id   AF-A0A9N9E5S1-F1
#
_cell.length_a   1.000
_cell.length_b   1.000
_cell.length_c   1.000
_cell.angle_alpha   90.00
_cell.angle_beta   90.00
_cell.angle_gamma   90.00
#
_symmetry.space_group_name_H-M   'P 1'
#
loop_
_entity.id
_entity.type
_entity.pdbx_description
1 polymer ?
#
loop_
_entity_poly.entity_id
_entity_poly.type
_entity_poly.pdbx_seq_one_letter_code
_entity_poly.pdbx_strand_id
1 'polypeptide(L)'
;MPKLHELTGQITSKEPRKVYDKKSPYHGNTHYKLQALIENKKKEENLFVYPNLVSPAIFQTVEQSQYIDKRYLFFCTKKAKG
;
A
#
# COMPACT_ATOMS: atom_id res chain seq x y z
N MET A 1 -19.98 -4.98 15.08
CA MET A 1 -19.51 -5.15 13.69
C MET A 1 -18.15 -4.47 13.57
N PRO A 2 -17.13 -5.11 12.96
CA PRO A 2 -15.84 -4.47 12.75
C PRO A 2 -15.95 -3.31 11.77
N LYS A 3 -15.18 -2.25 11.99
CA LYS A 3 -15.11 -1.12 11.06
C LYS A 3 -14.34 -1.55 9.81
N LEU A 4 -15.04 -1.63 8.69
CA LEU A 4 -14.42 -1.78 7.37
C LEU A 4 -13.73 -0.45 7.05
N HIS A 5 -12.42 -0.50 6.80
CA HIS A 5 -11.65 0.66 6.37
C HIS A 5 -11.41 0.55 4.87
N GLU A 6 -12.16 1.34 4.09
CA GLU A 6 -12.01 1.43 2.65
C GLU A 6 -11.02 2.53 2.28
N LEU A 7 -9.99 2.17 1.52
CA LEU A 7 -8.99 3.10 1.00
C LEU A 7 -9.17 3.15 -0.51
N THR A 8 -10.17 3.92 -0.94
CA THR A 8 -10.45 4.23 -2.34
C THR A 8 -9.81 5.56 -2.70
N GLY A 9 -9.13 5.59 -3.85
CA GLY A 9 -8.47 6.79 -4.31
C GLY A 9 -7.83 6.65 -5.68
N GLN A 10 -7.60 7.80 -6.30
CA GLN A 10 -6.91 7.88 -7.58
C GLN A 10 -5.39 7.96 -7.36
N ILE A 11 -4.62 7.18 -8.11
CA ILE A 11 -3.15 7.31 -8.10
C ILE A 11 -2.78 8.53 -8.94
N THR A 12 -2.19 9.54 -8.31
CA THR A 12 -1.70 10.75 -8.98
C THR A 12 -0.24 10.63 -9.40
N SER A 13 0.54 9.81 -8.70
CA SER A 13 1.95 9.54 -9.05
C SER A 13 2.39 8.13 -8.65
N LYS A 14 3.31 7.57 -9.44
CA LYS A 14 3.99 6.29 -9.16
C LYS A 14 5.49 6.46 -9.32
N GLU A 15 6.22 6.13 -8.27
CA GLU A 15 7.68 6.16 -8.27
C GLU A 15 8.21 4.76 -7.90
N PRO A 16 8.88 4.05 -8.82
CA PRO A 16 9.58 2.82 -8.49
C PRO A 16 10.81 3.14 -7.65
N ARG A 17 10.99 2.42 -6.55
CA ARG A 17 12.11 2.57 -5.62
C ARG A 17 12.72 1.20 -5.33
N LYS A 18 14.00 1.18 -4.96
CA LYS A 18 14.69 -0.04 -4.54
C LYS A 18 14.84 -0.10 -3.03
N VAL A 19 14.78 -1.30 -2.48
CA VAL A 19 15.14 -1.53 -1.07
C VAL A 19 16.67 -1.48 -0.96
N TYR A 20 17.18 -0.44 -0.32
CA TYR A 20 18.63 -0.24 -0.15
C TYR A 20 19.19 -0.83 1.15
N ASP A 21 18.32 -1.23 2.08
CA ASP A 21 18.77 -1.84 3.33
C ASP A 21 19.44 -3.19 3.05
N LYS A 22 20.76 -3.29 3.34
CA LYS A 22 21.57 -4.49 3.10
C LYS A 22 21.24 -5.63 4.07
N LYS A 23 20.58 -5.35 5.19
CA LYS A 23 20.17 -6.38 6.17
C LYS A 23 18.81 -6.99 5.84
N SER A 24 18.05 -6.35 4.95
CA SER A 24 16.75 -6.86 4.52
C SER A 24 16.93 -8.04 3.56
N PRO A 25 16.17 -9.14 3.71
CA PRO A 25 16.16 -10.24 2.73
C PRO A 25 15.60 -9.80 1.37
N TYR A 26 15.04 -8.59 1.29
CA TYR A 26 14.49 -7.99 0.07
C TYR A 26 15.41 -6.92 -0.52
N HIS A 27 16.68 -6.85 -0.10
CA HIS A 27 17.65 -5.93 -0.66
C HIS A 27 17.69 -6.01 -2.19
N GLY A 28 17.65 -4.86 -2.86
CA GLY A 28 17.63 -4.77 -4.33
C GLY A 28 16.25 -4.92 -4.98
N ASN A 29 15.23 -5.41 -4.24
CA ASN A 29 13.88 -5.53 -4.79
C ASN A 29 13.25 -4.16 -5.05
N THR A 30 12.47 -4.08 -6.13
CA THR A 30 11.66 -2.91 -6.46
C THR A 30 10.38 -2.90 -5.62
N HIS A 31 10.06 -1.73 -5.07
CA HIS A 31 8.77 -1.41 -4.45
C HIS A 31 8.25 -0.10 -5.07
N TYR A 32 6.96 0.17 -4.94
CA TYR A 32 6.39 1.42 -5.45
C TYR A 32 6.06 2.37 -4.30
N LYS A 33 6.42 3.64 -4.47
CA LYS A 33 5.82 4.74 -3.74
C LYS A 33 4.71 5.33 -4.61
N LEU A 34 3.48 5.28 -4.10
CA LEU A 34 2.30 5.82 -4.75
C LEU A 34 1.88 7.09 -4.02
N GLN A 35 1.55 8.13 -4.78
CA GLN A 35 0.79 9.26 -4.26
C GLN A 35 -0.65 9.05 -4.70
N ALA A 36 -1.57 9.03 -3.73
CA ALA A 36 -2.98 8.78 -4.00
C ALA A 36 -3.86 9.84 -3.35
N LEU A 37 -4.81 10.37 -4.11
CA LEU A 37 -5.87 11.23 -3.61
C LEU A 37 -6.96 10.35 -3.02
N ILE A 38 -7.03 10.28 -1.68
CA ILE A 38 -7.99 9.42 -0.98
C ILE A 38 -9.35 10.09 -0.94
N GLU A 39 -10.35 9.47 -1.55
CA GLU A 39 -11.71 10.02 -1.70
C GLU A 39 -12.34 10.32 -0.33
N ASN A 40 -12.23 9.36 0.59
CA ASN A 40 -12.81 9.44 1.94
C ASN A 40 -12.20 10.54 2.82
N LYS A 41 -10.99 11.02 2.50
CA LYS A 41 -10.29 12.06 3.27
C LYS A 41 -10.06 13.35 2.49
N LYS A 42 -10.39 13.37 1.19
CA LYS A 42 -10.05 14.45 0.23
C LYS A 42 -8.60 14.94 0.38
N LYS A 43 -7.69 14.01 0.66
CA LYS A 43 -6.28 14.32 0.96
C LYS A 43 -5.37 13.38 0.21
N GLU A 44 -4.24 13.90 -0.23
CA GLU A 44 -3.17 13.09 -0.78
C GLU A 44 -2.41 12.35 0.33
N GLU A 45 -2.24 11.04 0.16
CA GLU A 45 -1.41 10.21 1.03
C GLU A 45 -0.34 9.47 0.21
N ASN A 46 0.82 9.27 0.84
CA ASN A 46 1.89 8.45 0.29
C ASN A 46 1.68 7.00 0.75
N LEU A 47 1.55 6.09 -0.21
CA LEU A 47 1.41 4.65 0.03
C LEU A 47 2.67 3.93 -0.47
N PHE A 48 3.15 2.97 0.30
CA PHE A 48 4.28 2.14 -0.09
C PHE A 48 3.80 0.71 -0.34
N VAL A 49 4.04 0.20 -1.55
CA VAL A 49 3.62 -1.13 -1.97
C VAL A 49 4.86 -2.00 -2.19
N TYR A 50 5.03 -2.97 -1.31
CA TYR A 50 6.15 -3.92 -1.36
C TYR A 50 5.68 -5.26 -1.92
N PRO A 51 6.37 -5.84 -2.91
CA PRO A 51 5.93 -7.06 -3.60
C PRO A 51 5.88 -8.28 -2.67
N ASN A 52 6.61 -8.27 -1.56
CA ASN A 52 6.61 -9.34 -0.56
C ASN A 52 5.46 -9.24 0.46
N LEU A 53 4.74 -8.11 0.51
CA LEU A 53 3.64 -7.87 1.45
C LEU A 53 2.26 -7.89 0.75
N VAL A 54 2.23 -8.00 -0.58
CA VAL A 54 1.01 -8.07 -1.37
C VAL A 54 1.11 -9.22 -2.37
N SER A 55 -0.03 -9.70 -2.85
CA SER A 55 -0.01 -10.73 -3.90
C SER A 55 0.61 -10.18 -5.20
N PRO A 56 1.23 -11.05 -6.04
CA PRO A 56 1.76 -10.63 -7.34
C PRO A 56 0.72 -9.95 -8.22
N ALA A 57 -0.54 -10.42 -8.17
CA ALA A 57 -1.66 -9.81 -8.89
C ALA A 57 -1.87 -8.34 -8.47
N ILE A 58 -1.87 -8.05 -7.16
CA ILE A 58 -1.99 -6.68 -6.65
C ILE A 58 -0.80 -5.83 -7.10
N PHE A 59 0.41 -6.39 -7.09
CA PHE A 59 1.60 -5.68 -7.49
C PHE A 59 1.57 -5.32 -9.00
N GLN A 60 1.17 -6.27 -9.85
CA GLN A 60 0.95 -6.05 -11.28
C GLN A 60 -0.18 -5.04 -11.55
N THR A 61 -1.28 -5.11 -10.79
CA THR A 61 -2.34 -4.10 -10.90
C THR A 61 -1.82 -2.71 -10.57
N VAL A 62 -0.96 -2.55 -9.56
CA VAL A 62 -0.36 -1.24 -9.24
C VAL A 62 0.56 -0.75 -10.37
N GLU A 63 1.29 -1.65 -11.02
CA GLU A 63 2.13 -1.31 -12.17
C GLU A 63 1.27 -0.79 -13.34
N GLN A 64 0.17 -1.48 -13.65
CA GLN A 64 -0.65 -1.23 -14.84
C GLN A 64 -1.79 -0.21 -14.65
N SER A 65 -2.35 -0.08 -13.44
CA SER A 65 -3.59 0.68 -13.16
C SER A 65 -3.33 2.10 -12.67
N GLN A 66 -4.19 3.06 -13.03
CA GLN A 66 -4.17 4.42 -12.48
C GLN A 66 -5.08 4.60 -11.24
N TYR A 67 -5.71 3.52 -10.77
CA TYR A 67 -6.68 3.56 -9.67
C TYR A 67 -6.32 2.56 -8.56
N ILE A 68 -6.54 2.96 -7.30
CA ILE A 68 -6.51 2.05 -6.16
C ILE A 68 -7.94 1.86 -5.68
N ASP A 69 -8.50 0.68 -5.96
CA ASP A 69 -9.63 0.15 -5.21
C ASP A 69 -9.11 -1.01 -4.36
N LYS A 70 -8.79 -0.72 -3.09
CA LYS A 70 -8.42 -1.75 -2.14
C LYS A 70 -9.28 -1.67 -0.89
N ARG A 71 -10.18 -2.66 -0.79
CA ARG A 71 -10.98 -2.92 0.40
C ARG A 71 -10.19 -3.85 1.31
N TYR A 72 -9.71 -3.32 2.42
CA TYR A 72 -9.00 -4.14 3.41
C TYR A 72 -9.84 -4.30 4.67
N LEU A 73 -10.07 -5.56 5.06
CA LEU A 73 -10.57 -5.90 6.38
C LEU A 73 -9.39 -5.97 7.35
N PHE A 74 -8.96 -4.82 7.88
CA PHE A 74 -7.98 -4.81 8.97
C PHE A 74 -8.68 -4.78 10.33
N PHE A 75 -8.27 -5.70 11.21
CA PHE A 75 -8.65 -5.71 12.61
C PHE A 75 -7.38 -5.43 13.43
N CYS A 76 -7.30 -4.25 14.04
CA CYS A 76 -6.26 -3.95 15.02
C CYS A 76 -6.85 -4.15 16.42
N THR A 77 -6.51 -5.24 17.08
CA THR A 77 -6.79 -5.40 18.52
C THR A 77 -5.63 -4.79 19.30
N LYS A 78 -5.94 -3.83 20.18
CA LYS A 78 -4.98 -3.34 21.16
C LYS A 78 -4.59 -4.53 22.04
N LYS A 79 -3.32 -4.96 22.01
CA LYS A 79 -2.82 -5.92 23.01
C LYS A 79 -3.10 -5.35 24.39
N ALA A 80 -3.82 -6.10 25.23
CA ALA A 80 -3.82 -5.85 26.65
C ALA A 80 -2.35 -5.92 27.12
N LYS A 81 -1.92 -4.93 27.91
CA LYS A 81 -0.55 -4.87 28.44
C LYS A 81 -0.23 -6.21 29.13
N GLY A 82 0.83 -6.86 28.68
CA GLY A 82 1.61 -7.81 29.50
C GLY A 82 2.80 -7.05 30.06
#